data_AF-A0A848LST5-F1
#
_entry.id   AF-A0A848LST5-F1
#
_cell.length_a   1.000
_cell.length_b   1.000
_cell.length_c   1.000
_cell.angle_alpha   90.00
_cell.angle_beta   90.00
_cell.angle_gamma   90.00
#
_symmetry.space_group_name_H-M   'P 1'
#
loop_
_entity.id
_entity.type
_entity.pdbx_description
1 polymer ?
#
loop_
_entity_poly.entity_id
_entity_poly.type
_entity_poly.pdbx_seq_one_letter_code
_entity_poly.pdbx_strand_id
1 'polypeptide(L)'
;MARTTRTDNEMKLSFGVGGGAVLAAALVLGSGCASRQQVDSAPRARVTGDVSQYYPLAVGNRWTYRVNGQEREQPEAIEILKEEDGYFHDNRGGQLTVDAYGLRDPKRYLLRAPVEVGNSWTNVVSVSSTERYRILEVGVRCEAPAGTFDNCVRVEGRNRINADTTLVNTQTFAPGVGLVRIHVDLETKGQRVPQMWLELTSWKVRPQVSSSEG
;
A
#
# COMPACT_ATOMS: atom_id res chain seq x y z
N MET A 1 -26.40 28.81 -41.50
CA MET A 1 -25.80 28.22 -42.71
C MET A 1 -24.92 27.04 -42.27
N ALA A 2 -24.98 25.95 -43.03
CA ALA A 2 -24.17 24.73 -43.00
C ALA A 2 -24.26 23.77 -41.78
N ARG A 3 -25.09 22.73 -41.96
CA ARG A 3 -24.97 21.37 -41.38
C ARG A 3 -23.64 20.73 -41.80
N THR A 4 -23.08 19.84 -40.98
CA THR A 4 -22.70 18.49 -41.46
C THR A 4 -22.69 17.46 -40.34
N THR A 5 -23.62 16.52 -40.46
CA THR A 5 -23.72 15.20 -39.80
C THR A 5 -22.69 14.22 -40.38
N ARG A 6 -22.14 13.31 -39.56
CA ARG A 6 -21.39 12.11 -39.99
C ARG A 6 -21.83 10.96 -39.08
N THR A 7 -22.96 10.32 -39.36
CA THR A 7 -23.13 9.02 -40.06
C THR A 7 -22.22 7.90 -39.57
N ASP A 8 -22.88 6.91 -38.95
CA ASP A 8 -22.42 5.59 -38.54
C ASP A 8 -21.83 4.77 -39.69
N ASN A 9 -21.02 3.77 -39.35
CA ASN A 9 -20.90 2.57 -40.16
C ASN A 9 -20.64 1.35 -39.25
N GLU A 10 -21.72 0.57 -39.04
CA GLU A 10 -21.63 -0.84 -38.67
C GLU A 10 -20.84 -1.60 -39.75
N MET A 11 -19.95 -2.50 -39.33
CA MET A 11 -19.44 -3.57 -40.18
C MET A 11 -19.94 -4.91 -39.63
N LYS A 12 -21.09 -5.35 -40.15
CA LYS A 12 -21.48 -6.76 -40.19
C LYS A 12 -20.86 -7.37 -41.44
N LEU A 13 -20.11 -8.45 -41.29
CA LEU A 13 -19.83 -9.38 -42.37
C LEU A 13 -20.35 -10.75 -41.97
N SER A 14 -21.00 -11.36 -42.94
CA SER A 14 -21.95 -12.44 -42.80
C SER A 14 -21.58 -13.58 -43.74
N PHE A 15 -22.04 -14.77 -43.39
CA PHE A 15 -22.27 -15.97 -44.21
C PHE A 15 -21.10 -16.76 -44.81
N GLY A 16 -21.11 -18.05 -44.44
CA GLY A 16 -20.63 -19.16 -45.27
C GLY A 16 -21.36 -20.44 -44.84
N VAL A 17 -22.43 -20.79 -45.56
CA VAL A 17 -23.18 -22.06 -45.46
C VAL A 17 -22.78 -22.95 -46.65
N GLY A 18 -22.60 -24.24 -46.38
CA GLY A 18 -22.50 -25.33 -47.37
C GLY A 18 -21.45 -26.35 -46.93
N GLY A 19 -21.70 -27.65 -46.76
CA GLY A 19 -22.83 -28.48 -47.15
C GLY A 19 -22.29 -29.81 -47.67
N GLY A 20 -22.51 -30.90 -46.90
CA GLY A 20 -22.39 -32.32 -47.31
C GLY A 20 -20.97 -32.91 -47.30
N ALA A 21 -20.73 -34.19 -47.02
CA ALA A 21 -21.40 -35.27 -46.28
C ALA A 21 -20.39 -36.45 -46.21
N VAL A 22 -20.66 -37.42 -45.32
CA VAL A 22 -20.23 -38.85 -45.40
C VAL A 22 -18.93 -39.29 -44.68
N LEU A 23 -19.18 -39.99 -43.55
CA LEU A 23 -18.54 -41.21 -42.99
C LEU A 23 -17.02 -41.28 -42.76
N ALA A 24 -16.61 -41.37 -41.49
CA ALA A 24 -15.85 -42.51 -40.96
C ALA A 24 -15.75 -42.44 -39.43
N ALA A 25 -16.07 -43.57 -38.79
CA ALA A 25 -15.92 -43.79 -37.36
C ALA A 25 -14.44 -43.88 -36.96
N ALA A 26 -14.07 -43.20 -35.88
CA ALA A 26 -12.93 -43.56 -35.04
C ALA A 26 -13.16 -42.99 -33.63
N LEU A 27 -13.75 -43.81 -32.76
CA LEU A 27 -13.74 -43.60 -31.31
C LEU A 27 -12.31 -43.81 -30.81
N VAL A 28 -11.55 -42.73 -30.70
CA VAL A 28 -10.34 -42.69 -29.88
C VAL A 28 -10.72 -42.00 -28.58
N LEU A 29 -10.92 -42.82 -27.55
CA LEU A 29 -11.00 -42.40 -26.15
C LEU A 29 -9.62 -41.86 -25.73
N GLY A 30 -9.36 -40.60 -26.08
CA GLY A 30 -8.25 -39.82 -25.55
C GLY A 30 -8.69 -39.12 -24.27
N SER A 31 -8.35 -39.70 -23.12
CA SER A 31 -8.44 -39.08 -21.81
C SER A 31 -7.49 -37.87 -21.76
N GLY A 32 -7.95 -36.74 -22.31
CA GLY A 32 -7.26 -35.46 -22.19
C GLY A 32 -7.40 -34.95 -20.77
N CYS A 33 -6.39 -35.21 -19.94
CA CYS A 33 -6.21 -34.54 -18.66
C CYS A 33 -6.07 -33.03 -18.92
N ALA A 34 -7.18 -32.31 -18.84
CA ALA A 34 -7.16 -30.88 -18.62
C ALA A 34 -6.57 -30.67 -17.22
N SER A 35 -5.25 -30.48 -17.12
CA SER A 35 -4.62 -29.93 -15.94
C SER A 35 -5.13 -28.51 -15.77
N ARG A 36 -6.26 -28.39 -15.07
CA ARG A 36 -6.69 -27.15 -14.44
C ARG A 36 -5.57 -26.82 -13.47
N GLN A 37 -4.68 -25.90 -13.86
CA GLN A 37 -3.81 -25.24 -12.91
C GLN A 37 -4.73 -24.56 -11.91
N GLN A 38 -4.93 -25.25 -10.80
CA GLN A 38 -5.38 -24.68 -9.57
C GLN A 38 -4.37 -23.57 -9.29
N VAL A 39 -4.78 -22.34 -9.57
CA VAL A 39 -4.08 -21.17 -9.04
C VAL A 39 -4.25 -21.35 -7.55
N ASP A 40 -3.24 -21.95 -6.92
CA ASP A 40 -3.10 -21.95 -5.48
C ASP A 40 -3.12 -20.47 -5.11
N SER A 41 -4.28 -20.03 -4.66
CA SER A 41 -4.41 -18.80 -3.92
C SER A 41 -3.63 -19.11 -2.65
N ALA A 42 -2.34 -18.77 -2.68
CA ALA A 42 -1.48 -18.85 -1.52
C ALA A 42 -2.29 -18.32 -0.33
N PRO A 43 -2.36 -19.05 0.79
CA PRO A 43 -3.07 -18.56 1.96
C PRO A 43 -2.59 -17.14 2.20
N ARG A 44 -3.50 -16.15 2.17
CA ARG A 44 -3.17 -14.79 2.60
C ARG A 44 -2.68 -14.96 4.02
N ALA A 45 -1.36 -14.91 4.20
CA ALA A 45 -0.75 -15.13 5.49
C ALA A 45 -1.41 -14.14 6.45
N ARG A 46 -2.12 -14.67 7.45
CA ARG A 46 -2.44 -13.86 8.62
C ARG A 46 -1.10 -13.61 9.28
N VAL A 47 -0.51 -12.47 8.97
CA VAL A 47 0.53 -11.95 9.82
C VAL A 47 -0.21 -11.49 11.07
N THR A 48 -0.33 -12.37 12.06
CA THR A 48 -0.66 -12.00 13.46
C THR A 48 0.51 -11.23 14.06
N GLY A 49 1.05 -10.29 13.28
CA GLY A 49 2.32 -9.67 13.52
C GLY A 49 2.16 -8.59 14.54
N ASP A 50 3.01 -8.67 15.55
CA ASP A 50 3.33 -7.53 16.39
C ASP A 50 3.62 -6.32 15.50
N VAL A 51 2.84 -5.24 15.68
CA VAL A 51 2.97 -4.02 14.88
C VAL A 51 4.36 -3.38 15.05
N SER A 52 5.02 -3.63 16.18
CA SER A 52 6.38 -3.11 16.48
C SER A 52 7.40 -3.49 15.41
N GLN A 53 7.23 -4.64 14.76
CA GLN A 53 8.15 -5.10 13.71
C GLN A 53 8.14 -4.17 12.48
N TYR A 54 7.02 -3.51 12.20
CA TYR A 54 6.85 -2.68 11.01
C TYR A 54 7.41 -1.26 11.16
N TYR A 55 7.83 -0.88 12.36
CA TYR A 55 8.54 0.35 12.63
C TYR A 55 9.37 0.21 13.91
N PRO A 56 10.59 -0.35 13.82
CA PRO A 56 11.43 -0.60 15.00
C PRO A 56 11.87 0.73 15.59
N LEU A 57 11.20 1.17 16.67
CA LEU A 57 11.53 2.39 17.39
C LEU A 57 12.64 2.10 18.40
N ALA A 58 13.77 2.81 18.26
CA ALA A 58 14.86 2.81 19.22
C ALA A 58 15.72 4.06 19.02
N VAL A 59 16.29 4.59 20.11
CA VAL A 59 17.21 5.74 20.05
C VAL A 59 18.42 5.45 19.16
N GLY A 60 18.71 6.38 18.25
CA GLY A 60 19.77 6.27 17.24
C GLY A 60 19.38 5.47 16.00
N ASN A 61 18.15 4.96 15.89
CA ASN A 61 17.63 4.47 14.62
C ASN A 61 17.43 5.64 13.65
N ARG A 62 17.73 5.40 12.37
CA ARG A 62 17.74 6.43 11.35
C ARG A 62 17.26 5.91 10.01
N TRP A 63 16.50 6.74 9.30
CA TRP A 63 16.07 6.54 7.93
C TRP A 63 16.42 7.74 7.10
N THR A 64 16.85 7.52 5.86
CA THR A 64 17.07 8.58 4.88
C THR A 64 16.12 8.35 3.73
N TYR A 65 15.45 9.41 3.31
CA TYR A 65 14.47 9.38 2.25
C TYR A 65 14.85 10.33 1.12
N ARG A 66 14.40 10.01 -0.10
CA ARG A 66 14.22 11.01 -1.15
C ARG A 66 12.77 11.46 -1.16
N VAL A 67 12.53 12.72 -1.50
CA VAL A 67 11.21 13.35 -1.56
C VAL A 67 11.11 14.16 -2.85
N ASN A 68 10.02 14.09 -3.60
CA ASN A 68 9.77 15.03 -4.70
C ASN A 68 9.07 16.30 -4.22
N GLY A 69 9.12 17.34 -5.05
CA GLY A 69 8.44 18.61 -4.77
C GLY A 69 9.25 19.56 -3.90
N GLN A 70 10.52 19.24 -3.59
CA GLN A 70 11.48 20.22 -3.09
C GLN A 70 12.29 20.83 -4.23
N GLU A 71 12.58 22.13 -4.16
CA GLU A 71 13.38 22.87 -5.15
C GLU A 71 14.78 22.29 -5.35
N ARG A 72 15.29 21.55 -4.35
CA ARG A 72 16.50 20.73 -4.45
C ARG A 72 16.17 19.34 -3.91
N GLU A 73 16.53 18.29 -4.66
CA GLU A 73 16.45 16.89 -4.24
C GLU A 73 17.51 16.59 -3.17
N GLN A 74 17.36 17.16 -1.97
CA GLN A 74 18.20 16.84 -0.84
C GLN A 74 17.57 15.68 -0.07
N PRO A 75 18.34 14.62 0.26
CA PRO A 75 17.83 13.54 1.07
C PRO A 75 17.38 14.03 2.45
N GLU A 76 16.23 13.57 2.91
CA GLU A 76 15.70 13.87 4.24
C GLU A 76 16.05 12.74 5.22
N ALA A 77 16.87 13.05 6.21
CA ALA A 77 17.17 12.14 7.30
C ALA A 77 16.22 12.34 8.49
N ILE A 78 15.61 11.24 8.95
CA ILE A 78 14.83 11.11 10.18
C ILE A 78 15.63 10.25 11.15
N GLU A 79 15.92 10.76 12.34
CA GLU A 79 16.70 10.07 13.37
C GLU A 79 16.00 10.16 14.72
N ILE A 80 15.83 9.03 15.40
CA ILE A 80 15.27 8.98 16.76
C ILE A 80 16.32 9.47 17.75
N LEU A 81 16.07 10.60 18.39
CA LEU A 81 17.02 11.28 19.27
C LEU A 81 16.91 10.81 20.72
N LYS A 82 15.68 10.61 21.19
CA LYS A 82 15.40 10.25 22.59
C LYS A 82 14.07 9.53 22.72
N GLU A 83 13.88 8.90 23.87
CA GLU A 83 12.60 8.42 24.35
C GLU A 83 12.22 9.22 25.60
N GLU A 84 10.99 9.71 25.66
CA GLU A 84 10.46 10.53 26.75
C GLU A 84 8.95 10.28 26.85
N ASP A 85 8.45 10.08 28.08
CA ASP A 85 7.02 9.83 28.35
C ASP A 85 6.37 8.72 27.49
N GLY A 86 7.14 7.69 27.14
CA GLY A 86 6.71 6.55 26.32
C GLY A 86 6.61 6.86 24.82
N TYR A 87 7.13 8.00 24.37
CA TYR A 87 7.26 8.36 22.95
C TYR A 87 8.73 8.46 22.54
N PHE A 88 9.00 8.03 21.30
CA PHE A 88 10.26 8.25 20.62
C PHE A 88 10.19 9.55 19.82
N HIS A 89 11.12 10.46 20.07
CA HIS A 89 11.19 11.77 19.44
C HIS A 89 12.25 11.79 18.36
N ASP A 90 11.90 12.26 17.15
CA ASP A 90 12.83 12.39 16.05
C ASP A 90 13.42 13.81 15.89
N ASN A 91 14.45 13.92 15.05
CA ASN A 91 15.12 15.17 14.71
C ASN A 91 14.30 16.16 13.86
N ARG A 92 13.07 15.81 13.47
CA ARG A 92 12.10 16.66 12.76
C ARG A 92 10.90 17.04 13.64
N GLY A 93 10.92 16.68 14.92
CA GLY A 93 9.83 16.95 15.87
C GLY A 93 8.69 15.94 15.79
N GLY A 94 8.82 14.87 15.02
CA GLY A 94 7.91 13.74 15.04
C GLY A 94 8.01 12.98 16.37
N GLN A 95 6.88 12.37 16.75
CA GLN A 95 6.73 11.59 17.97
C GLN A 95 6.00 10.31 17.62
N LEU A 96 6.56 9.17 17.98
CA LEU A 96 5.98 7.86 17.68
C LEU A 96 6.03 6.96 18.91
N THR A 97 5.02 6.11 19.04
CA THR A 97 4.99 5.02 20.01
C THR A 97 4.26 3.82 19.41
N VAL A 98 4.46 2.65 20.02
CA VAL A 98 3.71 1.43 19.72
C VAL A 98 3.03 1.00 21.01
N ASP A 99 1.70 0.92 20.99
CA ASP A 99 0.91 0.37 22.09
C ASP A 99 0.22 -0.94 21.68
N ALA A 100 -0.63 -1.48 22.56
CA ALA A 100 -1.36 -2.73 22.31
C ALA A 100 -2.26 -2.71 21.06
N TYR A 101 -2.57 -1.53 20.51
CA TYR A 101 -3.42 -1.36 19.33
C TYR A 101 -2.63 -1.03 18.06
N GLY A 102 -1.41 -0.51 18.18
CA GLY A 102 -0.49 -0.35 17.05
C GLY A 102 0.45 0.86 17.11
N LEU A 103 1.01 1.20 15.94
CA LEU A 103 1.93 2.31 15.74
C LEU A 103 1.14 3.61 15.60
N ARG A 104 1.52 4.62 16.38
CA ARG A 104 0.82 5.91 16.41
C ARG A 104 1.74 7.08 16.70
N ASP A 105 1.27 8.24 16.28
CA ASP A 105 1.73 9.52 16.83
C ASP A 105 0.76 9.97 17.96
N PRO A 106 0.99 11.13 18.61
CA PRO A 106 0.10 11.59 19.69
C PRO A 106 -1.36 11.76 19.27
N LYS A 107 -1.63 12.04 17.98
CA LYS A 107 -2.96 12.39 17.46
C LYS A 107 -3.66 11.23 16.74
N ARG A 108 -2.91 10.26 16.20
CA ARG A 108 -3.48 9.24 15.30
C ARG A 108 -2.67 7.96 15.25
N TYR A 109 -3.37 6.87 14.95
CA TYR A 109 -2.75 5.62 14.54
C TYR A 109 -2.37 5.66 13.06
N LEU A 110 -1.14 5.22 12.77
CA LEU A 110 -0.57 5.09 11.43
C LEU A 110 -0.71 3.66 10.90
N LEU A 111 -0.60 2.67 11.78
CA LEU A 111 -0.84 1.25 11.50
C LEU A 111 -1.45 0.60 12.74
N ARG A 112 -2.53 -0.17 12.57
CA ARG A 112 -3.23 -0.84 13.68
C ARG A 112 -3.25 -2.36 13.55
N ALA A 113 -3.22 -3.03 14.69
CA ALA A 113 -3.56 -4.42 14.81
C ALA A 113 -5.09 -4.63 14.69
N PRO A 114 -5.55 -5.80 14.21
CA PRO A 114 -4.75 -6.83 13.57
C PRO A 114 -4.21 -6.37 12.20
N VAL A 115 -3.01 -6.81 11.82
CA VAL A 115 -2.40 -6.47 10.53
C VAL A 115 -2.98 -7.39 9.44
N GLU A 116 -4.21 -7.08 9.03
CA GLU A 116 -4.99 -7.87 8.08
C GLU A 116 -5.62 -6.97 7.01
N VAL A 117 -5.68 -7.46 5.78
CA VAL A 117 -6.33 -6.74 4.67
C VAL A 117 -7.77 -6.39 5.03
N GLY A 118 -8.14 -5.13 4.86
CA GLY A 118 -9.48 -4.62 5.17
C GLY A 118 -9.65 -4.11 6.60
N ASN A 119 -8.71 -4.37 7.52
CA ASN A 119 -8.74 -3.73 8.84
C ASN A 119 -8.71 -2.20 8.65
N SER A 120 -9.60 -1.48 9.33
CA SER A 120 -9.84 -0.06 9.10
C SER A 120 -10.11 0.68 10.41
N TRP A 121 -9.76 1.97 10.42
CA TRP A 121 -9.97 2.83 11.57
C TRP A 121 -10.19 4.28 11.14
N THR A 122 -10.70 5.07 12.08
CA THR A 122 -10.89 6.50 11.89
C THR A 122 -10.07 7.25 12.93
N ASN A 123 -9.30 8.25 12.48
CA ASN A 123 -8.61 9.20 13.34
C ASN A 123 -9.32 10.55 13.26
N VAL A 124 -9.71 11.11 14.41
CA VAL A 124 -10.25 12.47 14.50
C VAL A 124 -9.11 13.39 14.92
N VAL A 125 -8.47 14.03 13.94
CA VAL A 125 -7.25 14.84 14.16
C VAL A 125 -7.61 16.26 14.60
N SER A 126 -8.78 16.75 14.18
CA SER A 126 -9.39 18.01 14.66
C SER A 126 -10.89 17.99 14.40
N VAL A 127 -11.60 19.02 14.88
CA VAL A 127 -13.05 19.21 14.61
C VAL A 127 -13.39 19.26 13.11
N SER A 128 -12.43 19.62 12.27
CA SER A 128 -12.60 19.74 10.82
C SER A 128 -11.83 18.69 10.02
N SER A 129 -11.12 17.76 10.68
CA SER A 129 -10.26 16.79 10.02
C SER A 129 -10.47 15.39 10.58
N THR A 130 -11.08 14.53 9.75
CA THR A 130 -11.32 13.12 10.05
C THR A 130 -10.70 12.27 8.97
N GLU A 131 -9.72 11.47 9.36
CA GLU A 131 -8.98 10.61 8.45
C GLU A 131 -9.49 9.18 8.57
N ARG A 132 -9.81 8.54 7.43
CA ARG A 132 -10.24 7.14 7.36
C ARG A 132 -9.12 6.29 6.80
N TYR A 133 -8.65 5.33 7.59
CA TYR A 133 -7.55 4.46 7.25
C TYR A 133 -8.02 3.03 6.98
N ARG A 134 -7.33 2.33 6.09
CA ARG A 134 -7.51 0.90 5.85
C ARG A 134 -6.21 0.23 5.42
N ILE A 135 -6.03 -1.04 5.80
CA ILE A 135 -4.97 -1.89 5.28
C ILE A 135 -5.39 -2.42 3.90
N LEU A 136 -4.60 -2.09 2.87
CA LEU A 136 -4.80 -2.51 1.49
C LEU A 136 -4.24 -3.90 1.22
N GLU A 137 -3.00 -4.13 1.67
CA GLU A 137 -2.21 -5.31 1.36
C GLU A 137 -1.35 -5.69 2.57
N VAL A 138 -1.14 -6.99 2.75
CA VAL A 138 -0.28 -7.58 3.79
C VAL A 138 0.49 -8.73 3.16
N GLY A 139 1.75 -8.93 3.55
CA GLY A 139 2.55 -10.07 3.10
C GLY A 139 3.08 -9.94 1.67
N VAL A 140 3.08 -8.73 1.10
CA VAL A 140 3.51 -8.49 -0.28
C VAL A 140 4.98 -8.07 -0.36
N ARG A 141 5.64 -8.34 -1.49
CA ARG A 141 6.96 -7.78 -1.78
C ARG A 141 6.81 -6.28 -2.11
N CYS A 142 7.71 -5.45 -1.60
CA CYS A 142 7.76 -4.03 -1.94
C CYS A 142 9.19 -3.56 -2.24
N GLU A 143 9.31 -2.44 -2.95
CA GLU A 143 10.59 -1.93 -3.46
C GLU A 143 10.73 -0.43 -3.19
N ALA A 144 11.95 0.01 -2.90
CA ALA A 144 12.37 1.40 -2.83
C ALA A 144 13.85 1.50 -3.27
N PRO A 145 14.43 2.71 -3.45
CA PRO A 145 15.85 2.85 -3.79
C PRO A 145 16.81 2.13 -2.83
N ALA A 146 16.42 1.97 -1.57
CA ALA A 146 17.23 1.27 -0.58
C ALA A 146 17.24 -0.27 -0.76
N GLY A 147 16.33 -0.84 -1.56
CA GLY A 147 16.28 -2.26 -1.87
C GLY A 147 14.87 -2.83 -2.01
N THR A 148 14.79 -4.16 -1.98
CA THR A 148 13.56 -4.94 -2.04
C THR A 148 13.29 -5.61 -0.70
N PHE A 149 12.05 -5.58 -0.25
CA PHE A 149 11.62 -6.05 1.06
C PHE A 149 10.48 -7.05 0.93
N ASP A 150 10.52 -8.10 1.76
CA ASP A 150 9.46 -9.09 1.87
C ASP A 150 8.46 -8.73 2.98
N ASN A 151 7.26 -9.31 2.90
CA ASN A 151 6.23 -9.22 3.93
C ASN A 151 5.77 -7.79 4.28
N CYS A 152 5.78 -6.88 3.31
CA CYS A 152 5.35 -5.50 3.48
C CYS A 152 3.85 -5.38 3.73
N VAL A 153 3.46 -4.26 4.35
CA VAL A 153 2.07 -3.86 4.60
C VAL A 153 1.82 -2.52 3.94
N ARG A 154 0.72 -2.39 3.20
CA ARG A 154 0.30 -1.12 2.58
C ARG A 154 -0.98 -0.62 3.22
N VAL A 155 -0.96 0.63 3.67
CA VAL A 155 -2.07 1.31 4.36
C VAL A 155 -2.48 2.53 3.53
N GLU A 156 -3.77 2.78 3.40
CA GLU A 156 -4.31 3.99 2.77
C GLU A 156 -5.10 4.80 3.80
N GLY A 157 -4.70 6.05 4.02
CA GLY A 157 -5.46 7.06 4.73
C GLY A 157 -6.15 8.01 3.75
N ARG A 158 -7.41 8.34 4.02
CA ARG A 158 -8.22 9.27 3.21
C ARG A 158 -8.75 10.38 4.10
N ASN A 159 -8.47 11.64 3.72
CA ASN A 159 -8.96 12.81 4.42
C ASN A 159 -9.70 13.75 3.45
N ARG A 160 -10.95 14.06 3.74
CA ARG A 160 -11.75 14.95 2.88
C ARG A 160 -11.32 16.39 3.11
N ILE A 161 -10.85 17.07 2.07
CA ILE A 161 -10.47 18.49 2.14
C ILE A 161 -11.72 19.37 1.96
N ASN A 162 -12.55 19.05 0.96
CA ASN A 162 -13.77 19.79 0.66
C ASN A 162 -14.81 18.86 -0.03
N ALA A 163 -15.85 19.44 -0.63
CA ALA A 163 -16.93 18.68 -1.26
C ALA A 163 -16.43 17.67 -2.31
N ASP A 164 -15.45 18.06 -3.11
CA ASP A 164 -15.03 17.36 -4.34
C ASP A 164 -13.60 16.81 -4.27
N THR A 165 -12.82 17.19 -3.26
CA THR A 165 -11.40 16.86 -3.12
C THR A 165 -11.13 16.04 -1.86
N THR A 166 -10.44 14.91 -2.03
CA THR A 166 -9.93 14.05 -0.95
C THR A 166 -8.42 13.92 -1.06
N LEU A 167 -7.71 14.16 0.03
CA LEU A 167 -6.30 13.78 0.17
C LEU A 167 -6.21 12.27 0.43
N VAL A 168 -5.42 11.56 -0.36
CA VAL A 168 -5.17 10.13 -0.20
C VAL A 168 -3.70 9.94 0.11
N ASN A 169 -3.39 9.36 1.27
CA ASN A 169 -2.03 9.06 1.72
C ASN A 169 -1.85 7.55 1.79
N THR A 170 -1.01 6.99 0.91
CA THR A 170 -0.67 5.57 0.90
C THR A 170 0.71 5.35 1.50
N GLN A 171 0.78 4.62 2.61
CA GLN A 171 1.99 4.32 3.35
C GLN A 171 2.35 2.84 3.19
N THR A 172 3.62 2.53 2.97
CA THR A 172 4.11 1.14 2.90
C THR A 172 5.16 0.91 3.96
N PHE A 173 4.99 -0.14 4.77
CA PHE A 173 5.88 -0.52 5.86
C PHE A 173 6.52 -1.88 5.55
N ALA A 174 7.79 -2.04 5.89
CA ALA A 174 8.50 -3.31 5.83
C ALA A 174 8.96 -3.76 7.23
N PRO A 175 8.82 -5.05 7.57
CA PRO A 175 9.22 -5.57 8.86
C PRO A 175 10.74 -5.48 9.05
N GLY A 176 11.17 -5.12 10.26
CA GLY A 176 12.57 -4.88 10.61
C GLY A 176 13.16 -3.63 9.97
N VAL A 177 12.40 -2.87 9.19
CA VAL A 177 12.88 -1.68 8.48
C VAL A 177 12.12 -0.45 8.93
N GLY A 178 10.80 -0.40 8.80
CA GLY A 178 10.04 0.83 9.01
C GLY A 178 9.22 1.24 7.80
N LEU A 179 8.93 2.54 7.73
CA LEU A 179 8.28 3.16 6.58
C LEU A 179 9.23 3.14 5.37
N VAL A 180 8.80 2.50 4.29
CA VAL A 180 9.58 2.36 3.05
C VAL A 180 9.17 3.38 2.00
N ARG A 181 7.87 3.71 1.95
CA ARG A 181 7.31 4.63 0.96
C ARG A 181 6.07 5.33 1.49
N ILE A 182 5.90 6.60 1.12
CA ILE A 182 4.64 7.34 1.17
C ILE A 182 4.34 7.88 -0.23
N HIS A 183 3.10 7.71 -0.70
CA HIS A 183 2.55 8.46 -1.82
C HIS A 183 1.36 9.27 -1.34
N VAL A 184 1.28 10.52 -1.74
CA VAL A 184 0.14 11.39 -1.47
C VAL A 184 -0.44 11.87 -2.80
N ASP A 185 -1.73 11.61 -2.96
CA ASP A 185 -2.51 12.00 -4.12
C ASP A 185 -3.64 12.96 -3.70
N LEU A 186 -4.04 13.85 -4.61
CA LEU A 186 -5.35 14.48 -4.55
C LEU A 186 -6.31 13.71 -5.44
N GLU A 187 -7.40 13.23 -4.86
CA GLU A 187 -8.49 12.61 -5.58
C GLU A 187 -9.61 13.63 -5.80
N THR A 188 -9.88 13.99 -7.06
CA THR A 188 -10.96 14.90 -7.45
C THR A 188 -11.79 14.25 -8.56
N LYS A 189 -13.11 14.18 -8.37
CA LYS A 189 -14.05 13.53 -9.33
C LYS A 189 -13.60 12.11 -9.76
N GLY A 190 -13.04 11.34 -8.83
CA GLY A 190 -12.54 9.99 -9.05
C GLY A 190 -11.18 9.89 -9.75
N GLN A 191 -10.56 11.01 -10.15
CA GLN A 191 -9.21 11.03 -10.69
C GLN A 191 -8.20 11.33 -9.60
N ARG A 192 -7.13 10.54 -9.53
CA ARG A 192 -6.00 10.77 -8.62
C ARG A 192 -4.87 11.50 -9.33
N VAL A 193 -4.41 12.59 -8.71
CA VAL A 193 -3.27 13.38 -9.17
C VAL A 193 -2.19 13.31 -8.10
N PRO A 194 -1.03 12.69 -8.40
CA PRO A 194 0.10 12.64 -7.47
C PRO A 194 0.54 14.03 -7.07
N GLN A 195 0.74 14.25 -5.77
CA GLN A 195 1.27 15.51 -5.23
C GLN A 195 2.71 15.35 -4.80
N MET A 196 2.96 14.33 -3.99
CA MET A 196 4.23 14.12 -3.33
C MET A 196 4.44 12.64 -3.03
N TRP A 197 5.70 12.24 -2.99
CA TRP A 197 6.17 10.93 -2.62
C TRP A 197 7.40 11.09 -1.74
N LEU A 198 7.58 10.08 -0.89
CA LEU A 198 8.75 9.89 -0.06
C LEU A 198 9.15 8.43 -0.19
N GLU A 199 10.42 8.16 -0.46
CA GLU A 199 10.93 6.80 -0.67
C GLU A 199 12.25 6.58 0.05
N LEU A 200 12.38 5.43 0.70
CA LEU A 200 13.55 5.07 1.47
C LEU A 200 14.78 4.90 0.56
N THR A 201 15.89 5.56 0.93
CA THR A 201 17.18 5.46 0.24
C THR A 201 18.24 4.75 1.07
N SER A 202 18.20 4.89 2.40
CA SER A 202 19.03 4.10 3.32
C SER A 202 18.42 4.06 4.71
N TRP A 203 18.80 3.07 5.52
CA TRP A 203 18.37 2.97 6.91
C TRP A 203 19.47 2.36 7.79
N LYS A 204 19.43 2.71 9.07
CA LYS A 204 20.23 2.11 10.13
C LYS A 204 19.30 1.88 11.31
N VAL A 205 18.93 0.63 11.53
CA VAL A 205 18.05 0.23 12.62
C VAL A 205 18.76 -0.77 13.50
N ARG A 206 18.63 -0.60 14.82
CA ARG A 206 19.08 -1.59 15.79
C ARG A 206 18.10 -2.76 15.78
N PRO A 207 18.57 -4.01 15.91
CA PRO A 207 17.69 -5.13 16.16
C PRO A 207 16.83 -4.83 17.39
N GLN A 208 15.51 -5.01 17.28
CA GLN A 208 14.65 -5.01 18.45
C GLN A 208 15.07 -6.21 19.31
N VAL A 209 15.45 -5.97 20.56
CA VAL A 209 15.58 -7.07 21.52
C VAL A 209 14.16 -7.51 21.82
N SER A 210 13.76 -8.67 21.31
CA SER A 210 12.44 -9.23 21.62
C SER A 210 12.39 -9.47 23.13
N SER A 211 11.65 -8.65 23.86
CA SER A 211 11.24 -8.94 25.23
C SER A 211 10.14 -10.00 25.20
N SER A 212 10.52 -11.21 24.79
CA SER A 212 9.77 -12.43 25.07
C SER A 212 10.44 -13.10 26.26
N GLU A 213 10.01 -12.74 27.48
CA GLU A 213 9.98 -13.57 28.70
C GLU A 213 9.73 -12.68 29.92
N GLY A 214 8.57 -12.90 30.55
CA GLY A 214 8.10 -12.25 31.77
C GLY A 214 6.73 -12.80 32.17
#